data_AF-A0A261RNR3-F1
#
_entry.id   AF-A0A261RNR3-F1
#
_cell.length_a   1.000
_cell.length_b   1.000
_cell.length_c   1.000
_cell.angle_alpha   90.00
_cell.angle_beta   90.00
_cell.angle_gamma   90.00
#
_symmetry.space_group_name_H-M   'P 1'
#
loop_
_entity.id
_entity.type
_entity.pdbx_description
1 polymer ?
#
loop_
_entity_poly.entity_id
_entity_poly.type
_entity_poly.pdbx_seq_one_letter_code
_entity_poly.pdbx_strand_id
1 'polypeptide(L)'
;MTPERFQAIVEAYGADARRWPEAERARAQAWASGHPAAADAILAAAAPLDAWLDGDTVAPPDRSLFDRIVASAPARPLWRRARLWWSGAVFAGVGVAGGCVGAFAVSFYMLTAVPAMHADAPWMETGFSSPVSDWSEE
;
A
#
# COMPACT_ATOMS: atom_id res chain seq x y z
N MET A 1 4.76 16.90 35.90
CA MET A 1 5.74 18.00 36.06
C MET A 1 5.03 19.18 36.72
N THR A 2 5.74 20.18 37.24
CA THR A 2 5.10 21.40 37.78
C THR A 2 4.65 22.35 36.64
N PRO A 3 3.55 23.10 36.81
CA PRO A 3 3.06 24.03 35.79
C PRO A 3 4.12 25.08 35.40
N GLU A 4 4.93 25.54 36.36
CA GLU A 4 6.00 26.52 36.12
C GLU A 4 7.08 25.96 35.19
N ARG A 5 7.41 24.67 35.31
CA ARG A 5 8.40 24.04 34.43
C ARG A 5 7.85 23.89 33.01
N PHE A 6 6.57 23.56 32.88
CA PHE A 6 5.92 23.49 31.57
C PHE A 6 5.91 24.86 30.90
N GLN A 7 5.52 25.90 31.63
CA GLN A 7 5.55 27.28 31.14
C GLN A 7 6.95 27.69 30.69
N ALA A 8 7.98 27.42 31.49
CA ALA A 8 9.36 27.72 31.12
C ALA A 8 9.83 26.99 29.84
N ILE A 9 9.35 25.76 29.60
CA ILE A 9 9.63 25.04 28.35
C ILE A 9 8.93 25.72 27.17
N VAL A 10 7.65 26.05 27.30
CA VAL A 10 6.89 26.70 26.22
C VAL A 10 7.43 28.10 25.91
N GLU A 11 7.82 28.86 26.93
CA GLU A 11 8.41 30.19 26.75
C GLU A 11 9.78 30.13 26.06
N ALA A 12 10.60 29.13 26.35
CA ALA A 12 11.93 28.99 25.76
C ALA A 12 11.93 28.33 24.37
N TYR A 13 11.01 27.40 24.11
CA TYR A 13 11.02 26.55 22.90
C TYR A 13 9.80 26.73 21.99
N GLY A 14 8.79 27.49 22.42
CA GLY A 14 7.55 27.71 21.70
C GLY A 14 6.49 26.63 21.94
N ALA A 15 5.36 26.80 21.25
CA ALA A 15 4.18 25.94 21.38
C ALA A 15 4.32 24.58 20.68
N ASP A 16 5.30 24.41 19.77
CA ASP A 16 5.50 23.14 19.07
C ASP A 16 6.28 22.13 19.93
N ALA A 17 5.61 21.04 20.30
CA ALA A 17 6.20 19.99 21.12
C ALA A 17 7.45 19.33 20.50
N ARG A 18 7.64 19.40 19.18
CA ARG A 18 8.84 18.88 18.51
C ARG A 18 10.10 19.67 18.87
N ARG A 19 9.96 20.96 19.20
CA ARG A 19 11.06 21.85 19.58
C ARG A 19 11.48 21.67 21.05
N TRP A 20 10.67 20.98 21.86
CA TRP A 20 10.96 20.81 23.29
C TRP A 20 12.16 19.89 23.56
N PRO A 21 12.85 20.07 24.71
CA PRO A 21 13.97 19.23 25.13
C PRO A 21 13.60 17.74 25.18
N GLU A 22 14.42 16.88 24.58
CA GLU A 22 14.16 15.43 24.47
C GLU A 22 13.89 14.79 25.85
N ALA A 23 14.70 15.13 26.85
CA ALA A 23 14.61 14.58 28.21
C ALA A 23 13.31 14.95 28.95
N GLU A 24 12.59 15.97 28.48
CA GLU A 24 11.40 16.49 29.14
C GLU A 24 10.14 16.44 28.27
N ARG A 25 10.29 16.23 26.95
CA ARG A 25 9.18 16.26 25.99
C ARG A 25 8.05 15.31 26.36
N ALA A 26 8.38 14.05 26.67
CA ALA A 26 7.37 13.07 27.05
C ALA A 26 6.61 13.47 28.33
N ARG A 27 7.33 14.02 29.32
CA ARG A 27 6.73 14.53 30.57
C ARG A 27 5.86 15.76 30.31
N ALA A 28 6.23 16.60 29.34
CA ALA A 28 5.48 17.77 28.91
C ALA A 28 4.19 17.46 28.17
N GLN A 29 4.26 16.52 27.23
CA GLN A 29 3.07 16.05 26.54
C GLN A 29 2.10 15.37 27.51
N ALA A 30 2.61 14.54 28.43
CA ALA A 30 1.78 13.90 29.46
C ALA A 30 1.11 14.93 30.41
N TRP A 31 1.84 15.99 30.80
CA TRP A 31 1.26 17.05 31.61
C TRP A 31 0.18 17.83 30.86
N ALA A 32 0.45 18.18 29.59
CA ALA A 32 -0.50 18.89 28.75
C ALA A 32 -1.78 18.07 28.51
N SER A 33 -1.66 16.76 28.27
CA SER A 33 -2.83 15.87 28.15
C SER A 33 -3.63 15.74 29.44
N GLY A 34 -2.97 15.85 30.60
CA GLY A 34 -3.64 15.80 31.90
C GLY A 34 -4.28 17.13 32.32
N HIS A 35 -3.87 18.25 31.74
CA HIS A 35 -4.33 19.61 32.09
C HIS A 35 -4.63 20.44 30.83
N PRO A 36 -5.56 20.01 29.97
CA PRO A 36 -5.76 20.60 28.65
C PRO A 36 -6.04 22.10 28.72
N ALA A 37 -6.94 22.55 29.61
CA ALA A 37 -7.27 23.97 29.73
C ALA A 37 -6.07 24.86 30.11
N ALA A 38 -5.22 24.39 31.02
CA ALA A 38 -4.02 25.15 31.44
C ALA A 38 -2.94 25.11 30.36
N ALA A 39 -2.76 23.97 29.70
CA ALA A 39 -1.84 23.82 28.60
C ALA A 39 -2.24 24.70 27.42
N ASP A 40 -3.51 24.68 27.02
CA ASP A 40 -4.04 25.48 25.91
C ASP A 40 -3.84 26.98 26.16
N ALA A 41 -4.05 27.46 27.38
CA ALA A 41 -3.80 28.87 27.71
C ALA A 41 -2.32 29.25 27.53
N ILE A 42 -1.40 28.39 27.97
CA ILE A 42 0.04 28.62 27.87
C ILE A 42 0.52 28.52 26.41
N LEU A 43 0.03 27.52 25.67
CA LEU A 43 0.39 27.30 24.26
C LEU A 43 -0.18 28.40 23.36
N ALA A 44 -1.43 28.81 23.60
CA ALA A 44 -2.08 29.90 22.85
C ALA A 44 -1.39 31.25 23.07
N ALA A 45 -0.76 31.48 24.22
CA ALA A 45 0.04 32.68 24.47
C ALA A 45 1.33 32.71 23.63
N ALA A 46 1.96 31.55 23.38
CA ALA A 46 3.19 31.45 22.58
C ALA A 46 2.93 31.35 21.07
N ALA A 47 1.78 30.82 20.66
CA ALA A 47 1.46 30.56 19.25
C ALA A 47 1.54 31.78 18.31
N PRO A 48 1.14 33.02 18.70
CA PRO A 48 1.23 34.17 17.81
C PRO A 48 2.66 34.56 17.45
N LEU A 49 3.58 34.48 18.41
CA LEU A 49 5.00 34.75 18.16
C LEU A 49 5.60 33.68 17.25
N ASP A 50 5.30 32.41 17.51
CA ASP A 50 5.72 31.31 16.66
C ASP A 50 5.21 31.46 15.23
N ALA A 51 3.93 31.82 15.05
CA ALA A 51 3.35 32.03 13.73
C ALA A 51 4.00 33.20 12.98
N TRP A 52 4.40 34.26 13.69
CA TRP A 52 5.15 35.37 13.09
C TRP A 52 6.55 34.95 12.65
N LEU A 53 7.25 34.14 13.46
CA LEU A 53 8.57 33.62 13.12
C LEU A 53 8.53 32.60 11.97
N ASP A 54 7.52 31.73 11.93
CA ASP A 54 7.32 30.76 10.84
C ASP A 54 7.02 31.43 9.50
N GLY A 55 6.58 32.69 9.51
CA GLY A 55 6.38 33.51 8.32
C GLY A 55 7.66 34.05 7.69
N ASP A 56 8.80 33.98 8.38
CA ASP A 56 10.08 34.42 7.84
C ASP A 56 10.57 33.44 6.76
N THR A 57 10.66 33.93 5.52
CA THR A 57 11.09 33.11 4.38
C THR A 57 12.51 33.47 3.99
N VAL A 58 13.40 32.49 4.11
CA VAL A 58 14.80 32.63 3.68
C VAL A 58 14.90 32.34 2.18
N ALA A 59 15.74 33.12 1.48
CA ALA A 59 16.03 32.88 0.06
C ALA A 59 16.52 31.43 -0.16
N PRO A 60 16.10 30.77 -1.27
CA PRO A 60 16.50 29.41 -1.54
C PRO A 60 18.04 29.30 -1.63
N PRO A 61 18.63 28.21 -1.09
CA PRO A 61 20.07 28.01 -1.14
C PRO A 61 20.56 27.85 -2.58
N ASP A 62 21.80 28.27 -2.84
CA ASP A 62 22.42 28.12 -4.16
C ASP A 62 22.43 26.67 -4.64
N ARG A 63 22.29 26.48 -5.95
CA ARG A 63 22.24 25.16 -6.59
C ARG A 63 23.48 24.32 -6.28
N SER A 64 24.63 24.98 -6.14
CA SER A 64 25.89 24.30 -5.78
C SER A 64 25.81 23.57 -4.43
N LEU A 65 25.07 24.12 -3.45
CA LEU A 65 24.85 23.49 -2.15
C LEU A 65 23.98 22.25 -2.28
N PHE A 66 22.89 22.35 -3.06
CA PHE A 66 22.01 21.23 -3.35
C PHE A 66 22.79 20.06 -3.96
N ASP A 67 23.62 20.33 -4.97
CA ASP A 67 24.40 19.30 -5.66
C ASP A 67 25.42 18.64 -4.71
N ARG A 68 26.04 19.41 -3.79
CA ARG A 68 26.92 18.84 -2.73
C ARG A 68 26.17 17.93 -1.77
N ILE A 69 24.96 18.29 -1.34
CA ILE A 69 24.14 17.44 -0.46
C ILE A 69 23.81 16.13 -1.17
N VAL A 70 23.37 16.19 -2.43
CA VAL A 70 23.06 14.99 -3.23
C VAL A 70 24.30 14.11 -3.40
N ALA A 71 25.46 14.70 -3.68
CA ALA A 71 26.72 13.97 -3.81
C ALA A 71 27.18 13.33 -2.48
N SER A 72 26.83 13.93 -1.34
CA SER A 72 27.16 13.41 0.00
C SER A 72 26.25 12.28 0.48
N ALA A 73 25.15 12.01 -0.22
CA ALA A 73 24.20 10.98 0.19
C ALA A 73 24.83 9.57 0.06
N PRO A 74 24.65 8.68 1.05
CA PRO A 74 25.19 7.33 0.98
C PRO A 74 24.57 6.58 -0.21
N ALA A 75 25.42 6.06 -1.09
CA ALA A 75 24.99 5.29 -2.25
C ALA A 75 24.18 4.06 -1.79
N ARG A 76 22.88 4.02 -2.11
CA ARG A 76 22.06 2.82 -1.89
C ARG A 76 22.50 1.75 -2.88
N PRO A 77 22.81 0.52 -2.44
CA PRO A 77 23.35 -0.50 -3.33
C PRO A 77 22.31 -0.87 -4.39
N LEU A 78 22.67 -0.64 -5.66
CA LEU A 78 21.87 -1.00 -6.85
C LEU A 78 21.51 -2.49 -6.89
N TRP A 79 22.29 -3.33 -6.19
CA TRP A 79 22.04 -4.76 -5.98
C TRP A 79 20.64 -5.05 -5.43
N ARG A 80 20.10 -4.19 -4.57
CA ARG A 80 18.76 -4.39 -3.99
C ARG A 80 17.66 -4.32 -5.06
N ARG A 81 17.87 -3.51 -6.10
CA ARG A 81 16.95 -3.35 -7.25
C ARG A 81 17.09 -4.51 -8.23
N ALA A 82 18.31 -4.98 -8.46
CA ALA A 82 18.57 -6.19 -9.23
C ALA A 82 17.92 -7.43 -8.60
N ARG A 83 18.07 -7.63 -7.29
CA ARG A 83 17.47 -8.78 -6.58
C ARG A 83 15.94 -8.84 -6.71
N LEU A 84 15.25 -7.69 -6.74
CA LEU A 84 13.80 -7.62 -6.98
C LEU A 84 13.41 -7.98 -8.42
N TRP A 85 14.20 -7.55 -9.40
CA TRP A 85 13.98 -7.93 -10.81
C TRP A 85 14.21 -9.43 -11.04
N TRP A 86 15.25 -9.99 -10.43
CA TRP A 86 15.55 -11.42 -10.53
C TRP A 86 14.52 -12.31 -9.82
N SER A 87 13.86 -11.84 -8.76
CA SER A 87 12.72 -12.57 -8.18
C SER A 87 11.56 -12.73 -9.16
N GLY A 88 11.34 -11.80 -10.09
CA GLY A 88 10.34 -11.96 -11.15
C GLY A 88 10.70 -13.04 -12.18
N ALA A 89 11.99 -13.19 -12.50
CA ALA A 89 12.47 -14.18 -13.45
C ALA A 89 12.37 -15.63 -12.94
N VAL A 90 12.51 -15.85 -11.61
CA VAL A 90 12.35 -17.18 -11.00
C VAL A 90 10.90 -17.68 -11.12
N PHE A 91 9.90 -16.80 -11.03
CA PHE A 91 8.50 -17.19 -11.23
C PHE A 91 8.17 -17.53 -12.70
N ALA A 92 8.85 -16.94 -13.68
CA ALA A 92 8.65 -17.25 -15.09
C ALA A 92 9.16 -18.67 -15.48
N GLY A 93 10.16 -19.20 -14.77
CA GLY A 93 10.73 -20.53 -15.06
C GLY A 93 9.83 -21.71 -14.64
N VAL A 94 9.06 -21.57 -13.57
CA VAL A 94 8.21 -22.66 -13.03
C VAL A 94 7.00 -22.95 -13.93
N GLY A 95 6.52 -21.95 -14.70
CA GLY A 95 5.39 -22.13 -15.61
C GLY A 95 5.68 -23.03 -16.82
N VAL A 96 6.91 -23.04 -17.33
CA VAL A 96 7.28 -23.82 -18.52
C VAL A 96 7.36 -25.33 -18.20
N ALA A 97 7.89 -25.69 -17.02
CA ALA A 97 7.98 -27.09 -16.60
C ALA A 97 6.60 -27.70 -16.28
N GLY A 98 5.68 -26.91 -15.70
CA GLY A 98 4.31 -27.36 -15.42
C GLY A 98 3.46 -27.59 -16.68
N GLY A 99 3.68 -26.78 -17.73
CA GLY A 99 2.95 -26.90 -19.00
C GLY A 99 3.23 -28.23 -19.74
N CYS A 100 4.48 -28.70 -19.74
CA CYS A 100 4.84 -29.96 -20.38
C CYS A 100 4.16 -31.17 -19.71
N VAL A 101 4.13 -31.21 -18.37
CA VAL A 101 3.50 -32.32 -17.61
C VAL A 101 1.98 -32.37 -17.87
N GLY A 102 1.30 -31.23 -17.91
CA GLY A 102 -0.13 -31.16 -18.22
C GLY A 102 -0.48 -31.62 -19.64
N ALA A 103 0.34 -31.25 -20.63
CA ALA A 103 0.15 -31.69 -22.01
C ALA A 103 0.30 -33.21 -22.17
N PHE A 104 1.25 -33.83 -21.49
CA PHE A 104 1.42 -35.29 -21.50
C PHE A 104 0.23 -36.02 -20.85
N ALA A 105 -0.32 -35.51 -19.75
CA ALA A 105 -1.46 -36.12 -19.08
C ALA A 105 -2.73 -36.13 -19.94
N VAL A 106 -3.02 -35.03 -20.65
CA VAL A 106 -4.17 -34.94 -21.57
C VAL A 106 -4.00 -35.87 -22.78
N SER A 107 -2.80 -35.92 -23.34
CA SER A 107 -2.51 -36.79 -24.49
C SER A 107 -2.62 -38.27 -24.13
N PHE A 108 -2.15 -38.66 -22.94
CA PHE A 108 -2.32 -40.02 -22.44
C PHE A 108 -3.81 -40.36 -22.17
N TYR A 109 -4.56 -39.44 -21.56
CA TYR A 109 -5.99 -39.62 -21.28
C TYR A 109 -6.82 -39.81 -22.54
N MET A 110 -6.58 -39.03 -23.60
CA MET A 110 -7.23 -39.20 -24.91
C MET A 110 -6.88 -40.54 -25.57
N LEU A 111 -5.65 -41.04 -25.39
CA LEU A 111 -5.21 -42.30 -26.01
C LEU A 111 -5.79 -43.54 -25.32
N THR A 112 -6.00 -43.48 -24.00
CA THR A 112 -6.56 -44.59 -23.21
C THR A 112 -8.09 -44.58 -23.11
N ALA A 113 -8.74 -43.49 -23.55
CA ALA A 113 -10.20 -43.41 -23.61
C ALA A 113 -10.72 -44.35 -24.70
N VAL A 114 -10.97 -45.61 -24.35
CA VAL A 114 -11.70 -46.57 -25.18
C VAL A 114 -13.09 -45.98 -25.45
N PRO A 115 -13.49 -45.73 -26.72
CA PRO A 115 -14.87 -45.35 -27.01
C PRO A 115 -15.74 -46.57 -26.69
N ALA A 116 -16.60 -46.46 -25.68
CA ALA A 116 -17.66 -47.43 -25.47
C ALA A 116 -18.60 -47.34 -26.68
N MET A 117 -18.41 -48.25 -27.63
CA MET A 117 -19.26 -48.45 -28.79
C MET A 117 -20.68 -48.75 -28.30
N HIS A 118 -21.52 -47.72 -28.20
CA HIS A 118 -22.96 -47.88 -28.03
C HIS A 118 -23.53 -48.07 -29.43
N ALA A 119 -23.64 -49.34 -29.82
CA ALA A 119 -24.38 -49.74 -31.00
C ALA A 119 -25.89 -49.58 -30.75
N ASP A 120 -26.54 -49.07 -31.78
CA ASP A 120 -27.93 -49.27 -32.18
C ASP A 120 -29.03 -48.42 -31.53
N ALA A 121 -29.36 -47.36 -32.29
CA ALA A 121 -30.52 -46.50 -32.17
C ALA A 121 -31.80 -47.21 -32.71
N PRO A 122 -32.86 -47.38 -31.90
CA PRO A 122 -34.09 -48.04 -32.33
C PRO A 122 -35.23 -47.10 -32.77
N TRP A 123 -34.97 -45.87 -33.23
CA TRP A 123 -36.07 -44.90 -33.48
C TRP A 123 -36.08 -44.24 -34.86
N MET A 124 -35.60 -44.92 -35.90
CA MET A 124 -36.08 -44.61 -37.26
C MET A 124 -37.56 -45.04 -37.40
N GLU A 125 -38.47 -44.30 -36.77
CA GLU A 125 -39.87 -44.21 -37.18
C GLU A 125 -40.05 -42.96 -38.05
N THR A 126 -40.51 -43.23 -39.26
CA THR A 126 -40.65 -42.31 -40.38
C THR A 126 -41.94 -41.49 -40.31
N GLY A 127 -41.83 -40.21 -40.64
CA GLY A 127 -42.79 -39.46 -41.47
C GLY A 127 -44.20 -39.21 -40.92
N PHE A 128 -44.54 -37.93 -40.71
CA PHE A 128 -45.88 -37.38 -40.43
C PHE A 128 -46.36 -37.43 -38.97
N SER A 129 -45.87 -36.50 -38.15
CA SER A 129 -46.75 -35.69 -37.31
C SER A 129 -46.05 -34.40 -36.92
N SER A 130 -46.54 -33.29 -37.48
CA SER A 130 -46.24 -31.96 -36.96
C SER A 130 -47.28 -31.68 -35.87
N PRO A 131 -46.92 -31.39 -34.61
CA PRO A 131 -47.83 -30.64 -33.77
C PRO A 131 -47.77 -29.20 -34.28
N VAL A 132 -48.69 -28.89 -35.21
CA VAL A 132 -49.02 -27.50 -35.54
C VAL A 132 -49.39 -26.80 -34.25
N SER A 133 -48.65 -25.75 -33.94
CA SER A 133 -48.94 -24.86 -32.84
C SER A 133 -50.25 -24.14 -33.15
N ASP A 134 -51.31 -24.42 -32.40
CA ASP A 134 -52.47 -23.54 -32.34
C ASP A 134 -52.36 -22.73 -31.04
N TRP A 135 -52.03 -21.46 -31.20
CA TRP A 135 -52.06 -20.45 -30.15
C TRP A 135 -53.35 -19.66 -30.32
N SER A 136 -54.24 -19.73 -29.32
CA SER A 136 -54.91 -18.60 -28.67
C SER A 136 -56.33 -18.96 -28.23
N GLU A 137 -56.52 -18.82 -26.92
CA GLU A 137 -57.81 -18.56 -26.28
C GLU A 137 -58.30 -17.15 -26.67
N GLU A 138 -59.63 -16.97 -26.60
CA GLU A 138 -60.45 -15.73 -26.69
C GLU A 138 -61.04 -15.32 -28.05
#